data_AF-A0AA42Z175-F1
#
_entry.id   AF-A0AA42Z175-F1
#
_cell.length_a   1.000
_cell.length_b   1.000
_cell.length_c   1.000
_cell.angle_alpha   90.00
_cell.angle_beta   90.00
_cell.angle_gamma   90.00
#
_symmetry.space_group_name_H-M   'P 1'
#
loop_
_entity.id
_entity.type
_entity.pdbx_description
1 polymer ?
#
loop_
_entity_poly.entity_id
_entity_poly.type
_entity_poly.pdbx_seq_one_letter_code
_entity_poly.pdbx_strand_id
1 'polypeptide(L)'
;MTTCNDIPNEDWIGYLYDAIDPQRRQTLALHLDDCADCRNVVDDLQGTRQFMKEHAQEVPLAPRLVVLRPRSQASFWTFAAGLAAATAVFAIGLTVGMRSGTPVQQPVDHALVDRPTLTKPQTLPVGDYLTREEFEQALVQFNRATKEPTRTIQQPAYLTHSDLTNALQRLEVAFEQRSSDDFNFIMDEITAIESRGVQERAFNRKLMGVVMVDQDPRYKDQ
;
A
#
# COMPACT_ATOMS: atom_id res chain seq x y z
N MET A 1 45.12 12.84 10.57
CA MET A 1 44.15 13.80 10.03
C MET A 1 43.09 13.00 9.33
N THR A 2 41.89 12.99 9.89
CA THR A 2 40.70 12.35 9.30
C THR A 2 40.26 13.20 8.11
N THR A 3 40.12 12.61 6.92
CA THR A 3 39.61 13.36 5.77
C THR A 3 38.10 13.50 5.88
N CYS A 4 37.50 14.49 5.22
CA CYS A 4 36.05 14.72 5.29
C CYS A 4 35.22 13.51 4.82
N ASN A 5 35.80 12.65 3.97
CA ASN A 5 35.14 11.43 3.47
C ASN A 5 35.22 10.25 4.44
N ASP A 6 36.06 10.31 5.47
CA ASP A 6 36.25 9.19 6.40
C ASP A 6 35.21 9.19 7.53
N ILE A 7 34.41 10.25 7.66
CA ILE A 7 33.37 10.35 8.69
C ILE A 7 32.09 9.69 8.16
N PRO A 8 31.62 8.60 8.77
CA PRO A 8 30.41 7.93 8.33
C PRO A 8 29.18 8.82 8.53
N ASN A 9 28.21 8.73 7.61
CA ASN A 9 26.96 9.50 7.66
C ASN A 9 26.19 9.34 8.98
N GLU A 10 26.29 8.18 9.62
CA GLU A 10 25.66 7.89 10.92
C GLU A 10 26.21 8.78 12.04
N ASP A 11 27.51 9.10 12.02
CA ASP A 11 28.12 9.96 13.05
C ASP A 11 27.66 11.43 12.87
N TRP A 12 27.46 11.89 11.63
CA TRP A 12 26.88 13.23 11.36
C TRP A 12 25.45 13.34 11.92
N ILE A 13 24.61 12.34 11.67
CA ILE A 13 23.24 12.29 12.19
C ILE A 13 23.28 12.20 13.73
N GLY A 14 24.11 11.31 14.27
CA GLY A 14 24.27 11.15 15.72
C GLY A 14 24.69 12.45 16.40
N TYR A 15 25.61 13.21 15.80
CA TYR A 15 26.03 14.51 16.30
C TYR A 15 24.88 15.53 16.30
N LEU A 16 24.12 15.63 15.20
CA LEU A 16 22.98 16.54 15.10
C LEU A 16 21.88 16.25 16.13
N TYR A 17 21.62 14.97 16.45
CA TYR A 17 20.58 14.55 17.39
C TYR A 17 21.08 14.29 18.80
N ASP A 18 22.33 14.67 19.10
CA ASP A 18 23.00 14.39 20.37
C ASP A 18 23.07 12.90 20.78
N ALA A 19 22.93 11.99 19.82
CA ALA A 19 22.87 10.54 19.98
C ALA A 19 24.19 9.83 19.64
N ILE A 20 25.30 10.55 19.51
CA ILE A 20 26.63 10.01 19.23
C ILE A 20 27.40 9.69 20.52
N ASP A 21 28.27 8.67 20.48
CA ASP A 21 29.21 8.34 21.55
C ASP A 21 30.12 9.55 21.90
N PRO A 22 30.44 9.80 23.19
CA PRO A 22 31.25 10.95 23.61
C PRO A 22 32.64 11.03 22.98
N GLN A 23 33.32 9.89 22.74
CA GLN A 23 34.66 9.89 22.14
C GLN A 23 34.60 10.28 20.67
N ARG A 24 33.59 9.79 19.95
CA ARG A 24 33.34 10.16 18.56
C ARG A 24 32.91 11.62 18.45
N ARG A 25 32.06 12.11 19.37
CA ARG A 25 31.68 13.53 19.46
C ARG A 25 32.91 14.42 19.56
N GLN A 26 33.87 14.06 20.41
CA GLN A 26 35.09 14.85 20.58
C GLN A 26 35.96 14.84 19.32
N THR A 27 36.11 13.69 18.67
CA THR A 27 36.84 13.58 17.39
C THR A 27 36.20 14.44 16.31
N LEU A 28 34.86 14.40 16.21
CA LEU A 28 34.11 15.20 15.24
C LEU A 28 34.23 16.71 15.55
N ALA A 29 34.15 17.10 16.82
CA ALA A 29 34.30 18.49 17.25
C ALA A 29 35.68 19.04 16.86
N LEU A 30 36.75 18.28 17.10
CA LEU A 30 38.11 18.65 16.66
C LEU A 30 38.20 18.81 15.14
N HIS A 31 37.55 17.91 14.37
CA HIS A 31 37.51 18.04 12.92
C HIS A 31 36.74 19.29 12.45
N LEU A 32 35.62 19.62 13.11
CA LEU A 32 34.81 20.80 12.80
C LEU A 32 35.55 22.11 13.13
N ASP A 33 36.43 22.11 14.13
CA ASP A 33 37.30 23.25 14.45
C ASP A 33 38.31 23.53 13.32
N ASP A 34 38.79 22.48 12.64
CA ASP A 34 39.81 22.58 11.59
C ASP A 34 39.23 22.68 10.16
N CYS A 35 38.01 22.16 9.91
CA CYS A 35 37.42 22.09 8.58
C CYS A 35 36.20 23.02 8.41
N ALA A 36 36.40 24.11 7.67
CA ALA A 36 35.32 25.08 7.37
C ALA A 36 34.19 24.47 6.53
N ASP A 37 34.49 23.60 5.57
CA ASP A 37 33.48 22.99 4.70
C ASP A 37 32.52 22.09 5.50
N CYS A 38 33.05 21.22 6.36
CA CYS A 38 32.24 20.38 7.22
C CYS A 38 31.43 21.19 8.25
N ARG A 39 31.97 22.31 8.72
CA ARG A 39 31.23 23.24 9.59
C ARG A 39 30.01 23.83 8.90
N ASN A 40 30.19 24.32 7.66
CA ASN A 40 29.08 24.85 6.87
C ASN A 40 27.99 23.79 6.64
N VAL A 41 28.37 22.54 6.36
CA VAL A 41 27.41 21.43 6.19
C VAL A 41 26.64 21.17 7.49
N VAL A 42 27.29 21.18 8.65
CA VAL A 42 26.61 21.01 9.94
C VAL A 42 25.67 22.18 10.21
N ASP A 43 26.09 23.41 9.95
CA ASP A 43 25.27 24.61 10.13
C ASP A 43 24.03 24.58 9.23
N ASP A 44 24.16 24.16 7.97
CA ASP A 44 23.03 23.98 7.03
C ASP A 44 22.05 22.91 7.50
N LEU A 45 22.56 21.79 8.01
CA LEU A 45 21.72 20.71 8.57
C LEU A 45 21.01 21.16 9.85
N GLN A 46 21.68 21.91 10.73
CA GLN A 46 21.07 22.51 11.91
C GLN A 46 19.99 23.53 11.53
N GLY A 47 20.24 24.37 10.52
CA GLY A 47 19.28 25.32 9.98
C GLY A 47 18.03 24.61 9.42
N THR A 48 18.23 23.53 8.65
CA THR A 48 17.13 22.71 8.13
C THR A 48 16.32 22.07 9.26
N ARG A 49 16.99 21.54 10.29
CA ARG A 49 16.32 20.98 11.48
C ARG A 49 15.51 22.03 12.22
N GLN A 50 16.07 23.22 12.42
CA GLN A 50 15.38 24.31 13.09
C GLN A 50 14.15 24.75 12.29
N PHE A 51 14.30 24.89 10.96
CA PHE A 51 13.19 25.18 10.06
C PHE A 51 12.08 24.12 10.16
N MET A 52 12.43 22.83 10.12
CA MET A 52 11.48 21.72 10.29
C MET A 52 10.80 21.75 11.67
N LYS A 53 11.50 22.17 12.72
CA LYS A 53 10.95 22.26 14.07
C LYS A 53 9.98 23.44 14.20
N GLU A 54 10.29 24.58 13.60
CA GLU A 54 9.43 25.76 13.58
C GLU A 54 8.17 25.55 12.72
N HIS A 55 8.31 24.81 11.63
CA HIS A 55 7.23 24.49 10.69
C HIS A 55 6.68 23.08 10.87
N ALA A 56 7.03 22.41 11.98
CA ALA A 56 6.38 21.18 12.38
C ALA A 56 4.95 21.56 12.74
N GLN A 57 4.08 21.55 11.73
CA GLN A 57 2.65 21.67 11.89
C GLN A 57 2.28 20.72 13.02
N GLU A 58 1.62 21.22 14.07
CA GLU A 58 1.17 20.39 15.18
C GLU A 58 0.39 19.23 14.57
N VAL A 59 1.06 18.08 14.43
CA VAL A 59 0.44 16.90 13.83
C VAL A 59 -0.69 16.62 14.80
N PRO A 60 -1.95 16.81 14.39
CA PRO A 60 -3.07 16.62 15.30
C PRO A 60 -2.88 15.21 15.85
N LEU A 61 -2.79 15.09 17.19
CA LEU A 61 -2.52 13.80 17.83
C LEU A 61 -3.40 12.78 17.14
N ALA A 62 -2.76 11.83 16.42
CA ALA A 62 -3.49 10.89 15.59
C ALA A 62 -4.65 10.36 16.43
N PRO A 63 -5.91 10.52 15.96
CA PRO A 63 -7.06 10.19 16.77
C PRO A 63 -6.83 8.77 17.28
N ARG A 64 -6.88 8.59 18.60
CA ARG A 64 -6.64 7.29 19.21
C ARG A 64 -7.68 6.33 18.65
N LEU A 65 -7.31 5.62 17.59
CA LEU A 65 -8.12 4.59 16.97
C LEU A 65 -8.16 3.44 17.97
N VAL A 66 -9.17 3.45 18.82
CA VAL A 66 -9.53 2.25 19.59
C VAL A 66 -10.05 1.27 18.55
N VAL A 67 -9.15 0.45 18.02
CA VAL A 67 -9.53 -0.71 17.22
C VAL A 67 -10.29 -1.62 18.16
N LEU A 68 -11.62 -1.53 18.13
CA LEU A 68 -12.48 -2.50 18.76
C LEU A 68 -12.16 -3.83 18.10
N ARG A 69 -11.38 -4.67 18.80
CA ARG A 69 -11.08 -6.04 18.38
C ARG A 69 -12.43 -6.65 17.99
N PRO A 70 -12.63 -7.07 16.74
CA PRO A 70 -13.89 -7.70 16.36
C PRO A 70 -14.05 -8.92 17.27
N ARG A 71 -15.07 -8.90 18.12
CA ARG A 71 -15.48 -10.05 18.92
C ARG A 71 -16.20 -11.04 18.01
N SER A 72 -15.61 -11.37 16.86
CA SER A 72 -16.14 -12.37 15.95
C SER A 72 -15.61 -13.73 16.38
N GLN A 73 -16.19 -14.27 17.44
CA GLN A 73 -16.34 -15.71 17.58
C GLN A 73 -17.48 -16.20 16.67
N ALA A 74 -17.55 -15.68 15.45
CA ALA A 74 -18.40 -16.25 14.42
C ALA A 74 -17.73 -17.57 14.04
N SER A 75 -18.24 -18.63 14.67
CA SER A 75 -17.86 -20.03 14.48
C SER A 75 -17.60 -20.32 12.99
N PHE A 76 -16.37 -20.71 12.66
CA PHE A 76 -15.92 -21.17 11.33
C PHE A 76 -16.95 -22.07 10.60
N TRP A 77 -17.78 -22.78 11.36
CA TRP A 77 -18.87 -23.62 10.86
C TRP A 77 -19.95 -22.87 10.05
N THR A 78 -20.25 -21.60 10.34
CA THR A 78 -21.26 -20.86 9.57
C THR A 78 -20.75 -20.49 8.17
N PHE A 79 -19.44 -20.30 8.01
CA PHE A 79 -18.82 -20.07 6.71
C PHE A 79 -18.75 -21.36 5.87
N ALA A 80 -18.40 -22.49 6.49
CA ALA A 80 -18.35 -23.79 5.81
C ALA A 80 -19.72 -24.25 5.26
N ALA A 81 -20.81 -23.96 5.99
CA ALA A 81 -22.17 -24.27 5.54
C ALA A 81 -22.56 -23.49 4.27
N GLY A 82 -22.11 -22.24 4.12
CA GLY A 82 -22.38 -21.42 2.93
C GLY A 82 -21.68 -21.94 1.67
N LEU A 83 -20.43 -22.39 1.79
CA LEU A 83 -19.66 -22.94 0.67
C LEU A 83 -20.20 -24.28 0.15
N ALA A 84 -20.70 -25.14 1.04
CA ALA A 84 -21.32 -26.42 0.66
C ALA A 84 -22.61 -26.23 -0.17
N ALA A 85 -23.36 -25.15 0.07
CA ALA A 85 -24.56 -24.85 -0.71
C ALA A 85 -24.21 -24.38 -2.14
N ALA A 86 -23.14 -23.61 -2.31
CA ALA A 86 -22.72 -23.10 -3.62
C ALA A 86 -22.23 -24.21 -4.55
N THR A 87 -21.48 -25.19 -4.03
CA THR A 87 -20.97 -26.31 -4.83
C THR A 87 -22.09 -27.24 -5.32
N ALA A 88 -23.15 -27.43 -4.52
CA ALA A 88 -24.32 -28.21 -4.92
C ALA A 88 -25.03 -27.62 -6.14
N VAL A 89 -25.17 -26.28 -6.22
CA VAL A 89 -25.82 -25.61 -7.37
C VAL A 89 -24.98 -25.75 -8.64
N PHE A 90 -23.65 -25.63 -8.54
CA PHE A 90 -22.74 -25.83 -9.68
C PHE A 90 -22.75 -27.27 -10.21
N ALA A 91 -22.82 -28.27 -9.34
CA ALA A 91 -22.90 -29.68 -9.74
C ALA A 91 -24.20 -30.01 -10.48
N ILE A 92 -25.34 -29.43 -10.05
CA ILE A 92 -26.63 -29.60 -10.73
C ILE A 92 -26.63 -28.89 -12.10
N GLY A 93 -26.03 -27.71 -12.22
CA GLY A 93 -25.90 -27.00 -13.50
C GLY A 93 -25.08 -27.76 -14.56
N LEU A 94 -23.94 -28.34 -14.16
CA LEU A 94 -23.07 -29.12 -15.06
C LEU A 94 -23.76 -30.39 -15.58
N THR A 95 -24.54 -31.07 -14.74
CA THR A 95 -25.21 -32.32 -15.13
C THR A 95 -26.38 -32.10 -16.10
N VAL A 96 -27.10 -30.98 -15.99
CA VAL A 96 -28.13 -30.61 -16.97
C VAL A 96 -27.51 -30.17 -18.30
N GLY A 97 -26.40 -29.40 -18.26
CA GLY A 97 -25.71 -28.94 -19.46
C GLY A 97 -25.15 -30.06 -20.35
N MET A 98 -24.65 -31.16 -19.76
CA MET A 98 -24.11 -32.28 -20.54
C MET A 98 -25.17 -33.15 -21.24
N ARG A 99 -26.44 -33.09 -20.82
CA ARG A 99 -27.51 -33.91 -21.41
C ARG A 99 -28.23 -33.22 -22.58
N SER A 100 -28.10 -31.90 -22.69
CA SER A 100 -28.74 -31.06 -23.71
C SER A 100 -27.73 -30.56 -24.73
N GLY A 101 -26.87 -31.44 -25.23
CA GLY A 101 -25.85 -31.14 -26.23
C GLY A 101 -26.44 -30.70 -27.57
N THR A 102 -26.80 -29.42 -27.68
CA THR A 102 -26.74 -28.69 -28.94
C THR A 102 -25.48 -27.82 -28.86
N PRO A 103 -24.47 -28.05 -29.72
CA PRO A 103 -23.30 -27.20 -29.75
C PRO A 103 -23.74 -25.81 -30.23
N VAL A 104 -23.84 -24.86 -29.31
CA VAL A 104 -23.98 -23.44 -29.67
C VAL A 104 -22.62 -23.01 -30.22
N GLN A 105 -22.47 -23.09 -31.54
CA GLN A 105 -21.42 -22.39 -32.26
C GLN A 105 -21.71 -20.89 -32.12
N GLN A 106 -21.14 -20.26 -31.11
CA GLN A 106 -21.02 -18.80 -31.11
C GLN A 106 -20.00 -18.43 -32.20
N PRO A 107 -20.39 -17.67 -33.23
CA PRO A 107 -19.43 -17.08 -34.15
C PRO A 107 -18.60 -16.09 -33.34
N VAL A 108 -17.34 -16.44 -33.09
CA VAL A 108 -16.34 -15.51 -32.56
C VAL A 108 -15.89 -14.67 -33.74
N ASP A 109 -16.50 -13.50 -33.90
CA ASP A 109 -15.99 -12.46 -34.79
C ASP A 109 -14.65 -11.98 -34.23
N HIS A 110 -13.56 -12.48 -34.81
CA HIS A 110 -12.21 -11.99 -34.56
C HIS A 110 -12.01 -10.66 -35.28
N ALA A 111 -12.60 -9.59 -34.76
CA ALA A 111 -12.21 -8.24 -35.12
C ALA A 111 -10.96 -7.86 -34.32
N LEU A 112 -9.85 -7.69 -35.04
CA LEU A 112 -8.59 -7.12 -34.59
C LEU A 112 -8.81 -5.91 -33.66
N VAL A 113 -8.42 -6.03 -32.40
CA VAL A 113 -7.90 -4.90 -31.62
C VAL A 113 -6.72 -5.43 -30.80
N ASP A 114 -5.51 -5.18 -31.30
CA ASP A 114 -4.28 -5.23 -30.52
C ASP A 114 -4.37 -4.19 -29.40
N ARG A 115 -4.92 -4.62 -28.27
CA ARG A 115 -4.68 -4.02 -26.96
C ARG A 115 -4.01 -5.11 -26.13
N PRO A 116 -2.82 -4.89 -25.56
CA PRO A 116 -2.35 -5.79 -24.52
C PRO A 116 -3.37 -5.70 -23.39
N THR A 117 -4.21 -6.72 -23.28
CA THR A 117 -5.12 -6.88 -22.15
C THR A 117 -4.20 -6.97 -20.94
N LEU A 118 -4.11 -5.87 -20.18
CA LEU A 118 -3.57 -5.89 -18.83
C LEU A 118 -4.26 -7.07 -18.15
N THR A 119 -3.49 -8.11 -17.90
CA THR A 119 -3.92 -9.19 -17.02
C THR A 119 -4.25 -8.50 -15.72
N LYS A 120 -5.55 -8.38 -15.42
CA LYS A 120 -6.05 -7.84 -14.16
C LYS A 120 -5.15 -8.44 -13.09
N PRO A 121 -4.42 -7.64 -12.29
CA PRO A 121 -3.56 -8.20 -11.26
C PRO A 121 -4.44 -9.17 -10.49
N GLN A 122 -4.00 -10.44 -10.41
CA GLN A 122 -4.64 -11.39 -9.53
C GLN A 122 -4.61 -10.75 -8.16
N THR A 123 -5.74 -10.19 -7.76
CA THR A 123 -5.97 -9.73 -6.40
C THR A 123 -5.92 -10.99 -5.59
N LEU A 124 -4.72 -11.28 -5.06
CA LEU A 124 -4.55 -12.27 -4.00
C LEU A 124 -5.60 -11.91 -2.95
N PRO A 125 -6.47 -12.84 -2.55
CA PRO A 125 -7.48 -12.57 -1.54
C PRO A 125 -6.76 -12.09 -0.28
N VAL A 126 -6.89 -10.81 0.05
CA VAL A 126 -6.26 -10.15 1.22
C VAL A 126 -6.90 -10.63 2.55
N GLY A 127 -7.62 -11.75 2.53
CA GLY A 127 -8.39 -12.26 3.66
C GLY A 127 -7.86 -13.55 4.29
N ASP A 128 -7.05 -14.33 3.58
CA ASP A 128 -6.46 -15.56 4.10
C ASP A 128 -4.97 -15.35 4.27
N TYR A 129 -4.50 -15.40 5.53
CA TYR A 129 -3.08 -15.41 5.82
C TYR A 129 -2.47 -16.61 5.12
N LEU A 130 -1.72 -16.38 4.04
CA LEU A 130 -0.88 -17.40 3.41
C LEU A 130 -0.10 -18.07 4.55
N THR A 131 -0.35 -19.36 4.72
CA THR A 131 0.42 -20.14 5.69
C THR A 131 1.89 -20.06 5.28
N ARG A 132 2.79 -20.16 6.26
CA ARG A 132 4.24 -20.08 5.99
C ARG A 132 4.68 -21.07 4.89
N GLU A 133 4.04 -22.25 4.81
CA GLU A 133 4.30 -23.26 3.79
C GLU A 133 3.86 -22.82 2.39
N GLU A 134 2.72 -22.15 2.25
CA GLU A 134 2.26 -21.64 0.95
C GLU A 134 3.14 -20.49 0.46
N PHE A 135 3.62 -19.64 1.37
CA PHE A 135 4.58 -18.60 1.03
C PHE A 135 5.93 -19.17 0.58
N GLU A 136 6.45 -20.17 1.29
CA GLU A 136 7.67 -20.89 0.89
C GLU A 136 7.48 -21.59 -0.47
N GLN A 137 6.33 -22.20 -0.72
CA GLN A 137 6.02 -22.79 -2.03
C GLN A 137 5.94 -21.74 -3.15
N ALA A 138 5.32 -20.58 -2.90
CA ALA A 138 5.28 -19.49 -3.86
C ALA A 138 6.69 -18.97 -4.18
N LEU A 139 7.56 -18.85 -3.17
CA LEU A 139 8.98 -18.48 -3.35
C LEU A 139 9.75 -19.52 -4.17
N VAL A 140 9.51 -20.82 -3.95
CA VAL A 140 10.14 -21.89 -4.72
C VAL A 140 9.67 -21.88 -6.17
N GLN A 141 8.38 -21.67 -6.42
CA GLN A 141 7.84 -21.55 -7.77
C GLN A 141 8.39 -20.32 -8.49
N PHE A 142 8.46 -19.17 -7.82
CA PHE A 142 9.06 -17.96 -8.35
C PHE A 142 10.53 -18.17 -8.71
N ASN A 143 11.30 -18.76 -7.80
CA ASN A 143 12.71 -19.09 -8.02
C ASN A 143 12.92 -20.14 -9.13
N ARG A 144 11.95 -21.02 -9.39
CA ARG A 144 12.01 -21.94 -10.53
C ARG A 144 11.73 -21.22 -11.84
N ALA A 145 10.74 -20.34 -11.88
CA ALA A 145 10.41 -19.53 -13.05
C ALA A 145 11.57 -18.59 -13.43
N THR A 146 12.29 -18.03 -12.46
CA THR A 146 13.47 -17.18 -12.72
C THR A 146 14.74 -17.96 -13.03
N LYS A 147 14.79 -19.27 -12.72
CA LYS A 147 15.90 -20.17 -13.04
C LYS A 147 15.73 -20.90 -14.37
N GLU A 148 14.68 -20.65 -15.14
CA GLU A 148 14.65 -21.13 -16.51
C GLU A 148 15.91 -20.64 -17.23
N PRO A 149 16.63 -21.54 -17.93
CA PRO A 149 17.93 -21.24 -18.50
C PRO A 149 17.76 -20.08 -19.45
N THR A 150 18.45 -18.99 -19.13
CA THR A 150 18.65 -17.80 -19.95
C THR A 150 18.61 -18.20 -21.41
N ARG A 151 17.44 -18.06 -22.05
CA ARG A 151 17.29 -18.22 -23.49
C ARG A 151 18.39 -17.35 -24.07
N THR A 152 19.29 -17.95 -24.85
CA THR A 152 20.40 -17.28 -25.51
C THR A 152 19.92 -15.93 -26.00
N ILE A 153 20.22 -14.88 -25.24
CA ILE A 153 19.81 -13.53 -25.57
C ILE A 153 20.66 -13.22 -26.78
N GLN A 154 20.07 -13.33 -27.98
CA GLN A 154 20.61 -12.68 -29.16
C GLN A 154 20.97 -11.27 -28.71
N GLN A 155 22.26 -10.94 -28.75
CA GLN A 155 22.76 -9.65 -28.31
C GLN A 155 21.79 -8.58 -28.79
N PRO A 156 21.10 -7.87 -27.87
CA PRO A 156 20.10 -6.92 -28.28
C PRO A 156 20.81 -5.90 -29.16
N ALA A 157 20.19 -5.59 -30.31
CA ALA A 157 20.59 -4.46 -31.12
C ALA A 157 20.87 -3.28 -30.18
N TYR A 158 22.04 -2.65 -30.33
CA TYR A 158 22.54 -1.60 -29.43
C TYR A 158 21.40 -0.67 -29.02
N LEU A 159 21.02 -0.71 -27.73
CA LEU A 159 20.00 0.18 -27.19
C LEU A 159 20.51 1.61 -27.40
N THR A 160 19.80 2.37 -28.23
CA THR A 160 20.15 3.76 -28.43
C THR A 160 19.77 4.56 -27.19
N HIS A 161 20.45 5.68 -26.94
CA HIS A 161 20.10 6.58 -25.84
C HIS A 161 18.62 7.02 -25.93
N SER A 162 18.09 7.21 -27.14
CA SER A 162 16.67 7.52 -27.38
C SER A 162 15.72 6.40 -26.93
N ASP A 163 16.10 5.14 -27.10
CA ASP A 163 15.26 4.00 -26.67
C ASP A 163 15.20 3.94 -25.14
N LEU A 164 16.32 4.22 -24.48
CA LEU A 164 16.38 4.28 -23.02
C LEU A 164 15.53 5.43 -22.47
N THR A 165 15.64 6.63 -23.04
CA THR A 165 14.84 7.79 -22.59
C THR A 165 13.34 7.55 -22.80
N ASN A 166 12.96 6.95 -23.93
CA ASN A 166 11.57 6.59 -24.19
C ASN A 166 11.05 5.52 -23.22
N ALA A 167 11.89 4.54 -22.86
CA ALA A 167 11.53 3.51 -21.88
C ALA A 167 11.34 4.11 -20.48
N LEU A 168 12.26 4.99 -20.05
CA LEU A 168 12.16 5.68 -18.76
C LEU A 168 10.91 6.57 -18.68
N GLN A 169 10.62 7.34 -19.73
CA GLN A 169 9.42 8.18 -19.76
C GLN A 169 8.13 7.35 -19.69
N ARG A 170 8.08 6.19 -20.37
CA ARG A 170 6.93 5.28 -20.26
C ARG A 170 6.76 4.71 -18.85
N LEU A 171 7.87 4.38 -18.19
CA LEU A 171 7.85 3.90 -16.80
C LEU A 171 7.38 4.98 -15.84
N GLU A 172 7.81 6.22 -16.03
CA GLU A 172 7.38 7.38 -15.23
C GLU A 172 5.88 7.61 -15.36
N VAL A 173 5.35 7.68 -16.59
CA VAL A 173 3.91 7.83 -16.84
C VAL A 173 3.12 6.65 -16.26
N ALA A 174 3.61 5.43 -16.39
CA ALA A 174 2.94 4.25 -15.83
C ALA A 174 2.94 4.27 -14.29
N PHE A 175 4.02 4.74 -13.67
CA PHE A 175 4.13 4.89 -12.22
C PHE A 175 3.18 5.98 -11.70
N GLU A 176 3.14 7.14 -12.36
CA GLU A 176 2.26 8.25 -11.99
C GLU A 176 0.78 7.85 -12.12
N GLN A 177 0.42 7.17 -13.22
CA GLN A 177 -0.94 6.66 -13.40
C GLN A 177 -1.32 5.68 -12.29
N ARG A 178 -0.44 4.73 -11.94
CA ARG A 178 -0.69 3.76 -10.88
C ARG A 178 -0.81 4.43 -9.51
N SER A 179 0.06 5.40 -9.22
CA SER A 179 0.02 6.17 -7.99
C SER A 179 -1.29 6.96 -7.85
N SER A 180 -1.76 7.57 -8.95
CA SER A 180 -3.06 8.25 -9.00
C SER A 180 -4.22 7.27 -8.78
N ASP A 181 -4.19 6.09 -9.40
CA ASP A 181 -5.23 5.07 -9.23
C ASP A 181 -5.29 4.55 -7.79
N ASP A 182 -4.13 4.29 -7.17
CA ASP A 182 -4.01 3.86 -5.78
C ASP A 182 -4.52 4.96 -4.82
N PHE A 183 -4.18 6.23 -5.07
CA PHE A 183 -4.68 7.36 -4.28
C PHE A 183 -6.20 7.49 -4.38
N ASN A 184 -6.76 7.41 -5.59
CA ASN A 184 -8.20 7.47 -5.81
C ASN A 184 -8.92 6.31 -5.11
N PHE A 185 -8.37 5.10 -5.17
CA PHE A 185 -8.90 3.95 -4.45
C PHE A 185 -8.95 4.18 -2.93
N ILE A 186 -7.88 4.74 -2.34
CA ILE A 186 -7.83 5.05 -0.90
C ILE A 186 -8.86 6.12 -0.54
N MET A 187 -9.00 7.17 -1.35
CA MET A 187 -9.97 8.25 -1.12
C MET A 187 -11.42 7.76 -1.22
N ASP A 188 -11.71 6.87 -2.17
CA ASP A 188 -13.02 6.23 -2.30
C ASP A 188 -13.34 5.36 -1.09
N GLU A 189 -12.38 4.56 -0.60
CA GLU A 189 -12.58 3.72 0.58
C GLU A 189 -12.79 4.57 1.86
N ILE A 190 -12.06 5.68 2.02
CA ILE A 190 -12.28 6.63 3.13
C ILE A 190 -13.70 7.19 3.06
N THR A 191 -14.14 7.64 1.89
CA THR A 191 -15.50 8.16 1.69
C THR A 191 -16.57 7.09 1.97
N ALA A 192 -16.30 5.85 1.58
CA ALA A 192 -17.18 4.71 1.87
C ALA A 192 -17.22 4.37 3.36
N ILE A 193 -16.12 4.50 4.09
CA ILE A 193 -16.07 4.31 5.56
C ILE A 193 -16.84 5.44 6.26
N GLU A 194 -16.65 6.69 5.85
CA GLU A 194 -17.33 7.84 6.44
C GLU A 194 -18.84 7.77 6.25
N SER A 195 -19.31 7.44 5.05
CA SER A 195 -20.74 7.29 4.76
C SER A 195 -21.38 6.15 5.58
N ARG A 196 -20.70 5.01 5.72
CA ARG A 196 -21.11 3.93 6.63
C ARG A 196 -21.18 4.40 8.08
N GLY A 197 -20.17 5.14 8.56
CA GLY A 197 -20.14 5.67 9.92
C GLY A 197 -21.23 6.72 10.20
N VAL A 198 -21.66 7.49 9.21
CA VAL A 198 -22.82 8.40 9.33
C VAL A 198 -24.12 7.60 9.45
N GLN A 199 -24.32 6.58 8.60
CA GLN A 199 -25.50 5.72 8.65
C GLN A 199 -25.61 4.98 9.98
N GLU A 200 -24.49 4.43 10.49
CA GLU A 200 -24.46 3.71 11.75
C GLU A 200 -24.76 4.65 12.94
N ARG A 201 -24.21 5.88 12.94
CA ARG A 201 -24.55 6.89 13.95
C ARG A 201 -26.04 7.28 13.91
N ALA A 202 -26.61 7.43 12.73
CA ALA A 202 -28.04 7.72 12.57
C ALA A 202 -28.90 6.56 13.08
N PHE A 203 -28.52 5.32 12.76
CA PHE A 203 -29.19 4.11 13.24
C PHE A 203 -29.10 3.97 14.76
N ASN A 204 -27.92 4.16 15.34
CA ASN A 204 -27.70 4.12 16.79
C ASN A 204 -28.47 5.24 17.52
N ARG A 205 -28.55 6.44 16.94
CA ARG A 205 -29.36 7.54 17.48
C ARG A 205 -30.84 7.18 17.51
N LYS A 206 -31.34 6.52 16.46
CA LYS A 206 -32.73 6.04 16.38
C LYS A 206 -33.01 4.94 17.41
N LEU A 207 -32.08 4.00 17.60
CA LEU A 207 -32.19 2.92 18.60
C LEU A 207 -32.19 3.45 20.04
N MET A 208 -31.34 4.43 20.34
CA MET A 208 -31.24 5.01 21.69
C MET A 208 -32.41 5.95 22.03
N GLY A 209 -33.35 6.19 21.11
CA GLY A 209 -34.47 7.11 21.34
C GLY A 209 -34.01 8.55 21.63
N VAL A 210 -32.80 8.92 21.18
CA VAL A 210 -32.25 10.26 21.38
C VAL A 210 -33.00 11.20 20.43
N VAL A 211 -34.10 11.77 20.93
CA VAL A 211 -34.74 12.94 20.35
C VAL A 211 -33.76 14.10 20.56
N MET A 212 -33.31 14.72 19.46
CA MET A 212 -32.52 15.95 19.55
C MET A 212 -33.33 16.95 20.38
N VAL A 213 -32.75 17.52 21.44
CA VAL A 213 -33.45 18.44 22.35
C VAL A 213 -34.12 19.60 21.59
N ASP A 214 -33.54 20.02 20.46
CA ASP A 214 -34.07 21.03 19.55
C ASP A 214 -35.41 20.67 18.87
N GLN A 215 -35.76 19.38 18.83
CA GLN A 215 -37.01 18.89 18.24
C GLN A 215 -38.05 18.49 19.28
N ASP A 216 -37.73 18.56 20.58
CA ASP A 216 -38.72 18.31 21.62
C ASP A 216 -39.54 19.61 21.86
N PRO A 217 -40.84 19.63 21.51
CA PRO A 217 -41.68 20.82 21.70
C PRO A 217 -41.77 21.24 23.17
N ARG A 218 -41.41 20.37 24.12
CA ARG A 218 -41.42 20.70 25.56
C ARG A 218 -40.33 21.69 25.97
N TYR A 219 -39.28 21.88 25.15
CA TYR A 219 -38.17 22.79 25.44
C TYR A 219 -38.23 24.10 24.67
N LYS A 220 -39.25 24.33 23.84
CA LYS A 220 -39.38 25.58 23.06
C LYS A 220 -39.89 26.80 23.86
N ASP A 221 -40.38 26.60 25.07
CA ASP A 221 -41.04 27.64 25.87
C ASP A 221 -40.32 27.99 27.19
N GLN A 222 -39.05 27.61 27.36
CA GLN A 222 -38.17 28.07 28.45
C GLN A 222 -37.19 29.13 27.96
#